data_AF-A0A9X0D789-F1
#
_entry.id   AF-A0A9X0D789-F1
#
_cell.length_a   1.000
_cell.length_b   1.000
_cell.length_c   1.000
_cell.angle_alpha   90.00
_cell.angle_beta   90.00
_cell.angle_gamma   90.00
#
_symmetry.space_group_name_H-M   'P 1'
#
loop_
_entity.id
_entity.type
_entity.pdbx_description
1 polymer ?
#
loop_
_entity_poly.entity_id
_entity_poly.type
_entity_poly.pdbx_seq_one_letter_code
_entity_poly.pdbx_strand_id
1 'polypeptide(L)'
;MDDDSGPVNLLTTQIQSIVRALHKQLREKSVKTRQGCFHLLLELVAVLPGALSDHISAIVPGIQFSLGDKSSTSNMKIDTLAFLGCILAQHPPKVFHPHIHVLVPPVCNSSW
;
A
#
# COMPACT_ATOMS: atom_id res chain seq x y z
N MET A 1 -2.18 -36.05 3.15
CA MET A 1 -1.88 -34.67 3.61
C MET A 1 -1.25 -34.01 2.42
N ASP A 2 -2.06 -33.36 1.60
CA ASP A 2 -1.55 -32.58 0.48
C ASP A 2 -0.65 -31.50 1.07
N ASP A 3 0.60 -31.51 0.60
CA ASP A 3 1.63 -30.59 1.04
C ASP A 3 1.13 -29.17 0.74
N ASP A 4 0.74 -28.43 1.78
CA ASP A 4 0.25 -27.04 1.73
C ASP A 4 1.36 -26.05 1.33
N SER A 5 2.36 -26.53 0.57
CA SER A 5 3.64 -25.92 0.20
C SER A 5 3.59 -25.26 -1.18
N GLY A 6 2.40 -24.84 -1.62
CA GLY A 6 2.26 -24.04 -2.84
C GLY A 6 2.99 -22.70 -2.68
N PRO A 7 3.61 -22.14 -3.74
CA PRO A 7 4.35 -20.88 -3.67
C PRO A 7 3.49 -19.72 -3.15
N VAL A 8 2.18 -19.75 -3.41
CA VAL A 8 1.20 -18.77 -2.92
C VAL A 8 0.98 -18.86 -1.40
N ASN A 9 0.91 -20.07 -0.85
CA ASN A 9 0.80 -20.26 0.60
C ASN A 9 2.07 -19.80 1.30
N LEU A 10 3.24 -20.17 0.77
CA LEU A 10 4.52 -19.71 1.28
C LEU A 10 4.59 -18.17 1.26
N LEU A 11 4.16 -17.53 0.16
CA LEU A 11 4.09 -16.06 0.09
C LEU A 11 3.13 -15.46 1.13
N THR A 12 1.98 -16.09 1.36
CA THR A 12 0.99 -15.65 2.35
C THR A 12 1.61 -15.57 3.75
N THR A 13 2.44 -16.54 4.14
CA THR A 13 3.16 -16.52 5.42
C THR A 13 4.16 -15.37 5.56
N GLN A 14 4.63 -14.80 4.44
CA GLN A 14 5.62 -13.73 4.43
C GLN A 14 5.02 -12.32 4.46
N ILE A 15 3.71 -12.17 4.24
CA ILE A 15 3.04 -10.86 4.12
C ILE A 15 3.38 -9.95 5.32
N GLN A 16 3.26 -10.47 6.55
CA GLN A 16 3.57 -9.70 7.75
C GLN A 16 5.02 -9.20 7.78
N SER A 17 5.97 -10.04 7.36
CA SER A 17 7.40 -9.70 7.31
C SER A 17 7.67 -8.60 6.27
N ILE A 18 7.06 -8.73 5.08
CA ILE A 18 7.13 -7.75 4.00
C ILE A 18 6.59 -6.41 4.47
N VAL A 19 5.36 -6.36 5.01
CA VAL A 19 4.75 -5.12 5.50
C VAL A 19 5.60 -4.47 6.59
N ARG A 20 6.12 -5.27 7.52
CA ARG A 20 7.00 -4.78 8.58
C ARG A 20 8.28 -4.13 8.04
N ALA A 21 8.91 -4.75 7.04
CA ALA A 21 10.10 -4.21 6.40
C ALA A 21 9.81 -2.89 5.65
N LEU A 22 8.65 -2.79 5.00
CA LEU A 22 8.25 -1.63 4.22
C LEU A 22 7.73 -0.45 5.06
N HIS A 23 7.22 -0.70 6.28
CA HIS A 23 6.56 0.32 7.09
C HIS A 23 7.36 1.63 7.30
N LYS A 24 8.69 1.53 7.48
CA LYS A 24 9.57 2.71 7.54
C LYS A 24 9.92 3.27 6.15
N GLN A 25 10.08 2.39 5.16
CA GLN A 25 10.50 2.76 3.81
C GLN A 25 9.43 3.57 3.06
N LEU A 26 8.15 3.29 3.33
CA LEU A 26 7.01 4.04 2.79
C LEU A 26 6.99 5.54 3.17
N ARG A 27 7.81 5.96 4.14
CA ARG A 27 7.90 7.35 4.63
C ARG A 27 9.33 7.88 4.63
N GLU A 28 10.23 7.22 3.91
CA GLU A 28 11.63 7.63 3.76
C GLU A 28 11.76 8.77 2.74
N LYS A 29 12.89 9.50 2.72
CA LYS A 29 13.06 10.71 1.89
C LYS A 29 13.16 10.42 0.40
N SER A 30 13.81 9.33 0.00
CA SER A 30 14.00 8.93 -1.38
C SER A 30 12.67 8.53 -2.02
N VAL A 31 12.27 9.32 -3.02
CA VAL A 31 11.10 9.06 -3.86
C VAL A 31 11.19 7.66 -4.48
N LYS A 32 12.36 7.27 -5.00
CA LYS A 32 12.55 5.95 -5.64
C LYS A 32 12.30 4.80 -4.67
N THR A 33 12.69 4.93 -3.41
CA THR A 33 12.44 3.90 -2.39
C THR A 33 10.94 3.76 -2.14
N ARG A 34 10.23 4.87 -1.98
CA ARG A 34 8.77 4.86 -1.78
C ARG A 34 8.03 4.27 -2.98
N GLN A 35 8.42 4.64 -4.21
CA GLN A 35 7.89 4.05 -5.43
C GLN A 35 8.13 2.53 -5.48
N GLY A 36 9.34 2.08 -5.13
CA GLY A 36 9.65 0.65 -5.03
C GLY A 36 8.75 -0.09 -4.02
N CYS A 37 8.45 0.54 -2.88
CA CYS A 37 7.54 -0.03 -1.89
C CYS A 37 6.12 -0.18 -2.43
N PHE A 38 5.57 0.84 -3.09
CA PHE A 38 4.23 0.77 -3.66
C PHE A 38 4.14 -0.24 -4.81
N HIS A 39 5.13 -0.30 -5.69
CA HIS A 39 5.17 -1.31 -6.75
C HIS A 39 5.24 -2.74 -6.19
N LEU A 40 6.07 -2.99 -5.16
CA LEU A 40 6.15 -4.31 -4.53
C LEU A 40 4.78 -4.71 -3.95
N LEU A 41 4.11 -3.79 -3.25
CA LEU A 41 2.78 -4.05 -2.70
C LEU A 41 1.71 -4.23 -3.80
N LEU A 42 1.81 -3.52 -4.92
CA LEU A 42 0.95 -3.73 -6.09
C LEU A 42 1.09 -5.14 -6.65
N GLU A 43 2.32 -5.59 -6.89
CA GLU A 43 2.60 -6.95 -7.39
C GLU A 43 2.10 -8.02 -6.40
N LEU A 44 2.32 -7.81 -5.09
CA LEU A 44 1.81 -8.71 -4.06
C LEU A 44 0.28 -8.83 -4.12
N VAL A 45 -0.42 -7.71 -4.26
CA VAL A 45 -1.88 -7.65 -4.33
C VAL A 45 -2.40 -8.25 -5.64
N ALA A 46 -1.70 -8.05 -6.75
CA ALA A 46 -2.03 -8.68 -8.04
C ALA A 46 -1.95 -10.22 -7.98
N VAL A 47 -1.01 -10.78 -7.21
CA VAL A 47 -0.89 -12.23 -6.99
C VAL A 47 -1.90 -12.72 -5.94
N LEU A 48 -2.14 -11.93 -4.90
CA LEU A 48 -3.00 -12.27 -3.76
C LEU A 48 -3.99 -11.12 -3.46
N PRO A 49 -5.14 -11.09 -4.14
CA PRO A 49 -6.19 -10.12 -3.84
C PRO A 49 -6.61 -10.24 -2.37
N GLY A 50 -6.67 -9.11 -1.67
CA GLY A 50 -7.01 -9.08 -0.25
C GLY A 50 -5.82 -9.27 0.71
N ALA A 51 -4.60 -9.52 0.21
CA ALA A 51 -3.40 -9.81 1.02
C ALA A 51 -3.09 -8.77 2.11
N LEU A 52 -3.46 -7.51 1.91
CA LEU A 52 -3.13 -6.41 2.81
C LEU A 52 -4.25 -6.07 3.80
N SER A 53 -5.33 -6.85 3.85
CA SER A 53 -6.53 -6.56 4.65
C SER A 53 -6.22 -6.26 6.11
N ASP A 54 -5.36 -7.08 6.74
CA ASP A 54 -4.97 -6.94 8.15
C ASP A 54 -3.83 -5.92 8.37
N HIS A 55 -3.38 -5.28 7.30
CA HIS A 55 -2.19 -4.44 7.27
C HIS A 55 -2.43 -3.02 6.76
N ILE A 56 -3.68 -2.68 6.39
CA ILE A 56 -4.04 -1.34 5.90
C ILE A 56 -3.60 -0.24 6.87
N SER A 57 -3.79 -0.43 8.18
CA SER A 57 -3.39 0.56 9.18
C SER A 57 -1.88 0.88 9.18
N ALA A 58 -1.02 -0.07 8.80
CA ALA A 58 0.42 0.15 8.68
C ALA A 58 0.80 0.86 7.36
N ILE A 59 -0.04 0.76 6.33
CA ILE A 59 0.23 1.29 4.99
C ILE A 59 -0.29 2.73 4.85
N VAL A 60 -1.45 3.05 5.45
CA VAL A 60 -2.10 4.37 5.37
C VAL A 60 -1.16 5.55 5.66
N PRO A 61 -0.29 5.52 6.69
CA PRO A 61 0.66 6.61 6.93
C PRO A 61 1.62 6.86 5.75
N GLY A 62 1.99 5.82 5.00
CA GLY A 62 2.81 5.92 3.79
C GLY A 62 2.10 6.60 2.62
N ILE A 63 0.81 6.28 2.45
CA ILE A 63 -0.07 6.92 1.46
C ILE A 63 -0.21 8.41 1.78
N GLN A 64 -0.56 8.75 3.02
CA GLN A 64 -0.71 10.13 3.46
C GLN A 64 0.59 10.93 3.28
N PHE A 65 1.73 10.33 3.61
CA PHE A 65 3.04 10.97 3.45
C PHE A 65 3.32 11.29 1.98
N SER A 66 3.08 10.32 1.08
CA SER A 66 3.40 10.45 -0.34
C SER A 66 2.44 11.38 -1.10
N LEU A 67 1.20 11.55 -0.61
CA LEU A 67 0.23 12.50 -1.17
C LEU A 67 0.32 13.91 -0.57
N GLY A 68 0.59 14.00 0.74
CA GLY A 68 0.53 15.25 1.50
C GLY A 68 1.82 16.06 1.47
N ASP A 69 2.95 15.44 1.12
CA ASP A 69 4.23 16.15 1.03
C ASP A 69 4.26 17.06 -0.21
N LYS A 70 4.43 18.38 0.03
CA LYS A 70 4.56 19.39 -1.03
C LYS A 70 5.76 19.15 -1.94
N SER A 71 6.78 18.45 -1.47
CA SER A 71 7.96 18.10 -2.26
C SER A 71 7.78 16.84 -3.10
N SER A 72 6.66 16.11 -2.93
CA SER A 72 6.37 14.94 -3.74
C SER A 72 6.04 15.35 -5.17
N THR A 73 6.78 14.75 -6.10
CA THR A 73 6.60 14.95 -7.54
C THR A 73 5.25 14.44 -8.00
N SER A 74 4.75 14.96 -9.13
CA SER A 74 3.48 14.48 -9.72
C SER A 74 3.50 12.97 -9.99
N ASN A 75 4.65 12.42 -10.41
CA ASN A 75 4.82 10.97 -10.59
C ASN A 75 4.62 10.20 -9.28
N MET A 76 5.19 10.68 -8.17
CA MET A 76 5.01 10.03 -6.86
C MET A 76 3.53 10.02 -6.44
N LYS A 77 2.82 11.13 -6.68
CA LYS A 77 1.38 11.23 -6.38
C LYS A 77 0.56 10.29 -7.26
N ILE A 78 0.86 10.22 -8.56
CA ILE A 78 0.23 9.31 -9.51
C ILE A 78 0.43 7.85 -9.07
N ASP A 79 1.67 7.45 -8.77
CA ASP A 79 1.97 6.07 -8.31
C ASP A 79 1.23 5.74 -7.01
N THR A 80 1.19 6.70 -6.08
CA THR A 80 0.49 6.52 -4.80
C THR A 80 -1.03 6.38 -4.99
N LEU A 81 -1.63 7.13 -5.92
CA LEU A 81 -3.05 7.05 -6.23
C LEU A 81 -3.41 5.81 -7.04
N ALA A 82 -2.53 5.39 -7.96
CA ALA A 82 -2.66 4.10 -8.64
C ALA A 82 -2.64 2.94 -7.63
N PHE A 83 -1.72 3.00 -6.67
CA PHE A 83 -1.69 2.06 -5.55
C PHE A 83 -2.97 2.10 -4.71
N LEU A 84 -3.42 3.29 -4.28
CA LEU A 84 -4.64 3.45 -3.49
C LEU A 84 -5.87 2.91 -4.24
N GLY A 85 -6.01 3.23 -5.53
CA GLY A 85 -7.11 2.74 -6.37
C GLY A 85 -7.09 1.21 -6.49
N CYS A 86 -5.91 0.61 -6.68
CA CYS A 86 -5.74 -0.82 -6.73
C CYS A 86 -6.17 -1.50 -5.43
N ILE A 87 -5.67 -1.06 -4.27
CA ILE A 87 -6.01 -1.69 -3.00
C ILE A 87 -7.48 -1.52 -2.64
N LEU A 88 -8.10 -0.38 -2.99
CA LEU A 88 -9.53 -0.16 -2.83
C LEU A 88 -10.37 -1.12 -3.67
N ALA A 89 -9.92 -1.46 -4.89
CA ALA A 89 -10.60 -2.39 -5.77
C ALA A 89 -10.42 -3.86 -5.36
N GLN A 90 -9.30 -4.19 -4.72
CA GLN A 90 -8.91 -5.58 -4.43
C GLN A 90 -9.11 -6.02 -2.98
N HIS A 91 -9.64 -5.16 -2.10
CA HIS A 91 -9.87 -5.48 -0.69
C HIS A 91 -11.31 -5.15 -0.26
N PRO A 92 -11.85 -5.85 0.76
CA PRO A 92 -13.18 -5.56 1.27
C PRO A 92 -13.29 -4.12 1.81
N PRO A 93 -14.31 -3.31 1.43
CA PRO A 93 -14.40 -1.89 1.82
C PRO A 93 -14.28 -1.63 3.33
N LYS A 94 -14.77 -2.57 4.15
CA LYS A 94 -14.72 -2.51 5.61
C LYS A 94 -13.32 -2.27 6.20
N VAL A 95 -12.27 -2.71 5.52
CA VAL A 95 -10.89 -2.52 6.02
C VAL A 95 -10.43 -1.05 5.92
N PHE A 96 -11.06 -0.27 5.05
CA PHE A 96 -10.75 1.15 4.86
C PHE A 96 -11.64 2.09 5.68
N HIS A 97 -12.82 1.64 6.14
CA HIS A 97 -13.75 2.48 6.90
C HIS A 97 -13.10 3.25 8.06
N PRO A 98 -12.21 2.63 8.88
CA PRO A 98 -11.52 3.36 9.96
C PRO A 98 -10.57 4.45 9.46
N HIS A 99 -10.16 4.41 8.19
CA HIS A 99 -9.12 5.25 7.60
C HIS A 99 -9.65 6.28 6.58
N ILE A 100 -10.94 6.24 6.22
CA ILE A 100 -11.52 7.16 5.22
C ILE A 100 -11.29 8.63 5.58
N HIS A 101 -11.47 8.98 6.86
CA HIS A 101 -11.31 10.36 7.34
C HIS A 101 -9.89 10.92 7.13
N VAL A 102 -8.87 10.06 7.07
CA VAL A 102 -7.47 10.47 6.81
C VAL A 102 -7.04 10.31 5.35
N LEU A 103 -7.72 9.44 4.59
CA LEU A 103 -7.43 9.19 3.17
C LEU A 103 -8.11 10.20 2.25
N VAL A 104 -9.32 10.67 2.58
CA VAL A 104 -10.08 11.59 1.72
C VAL A 104 -9.40 12.95 1.56
N PRO A 105 -8.96 13.65 2.63
CA PRO A 105 -8.35 14.97 2.48
C PRO A 105 -7.16 15.02 1.50
N PRO A 106 -6.15 14.12 1.58
CA PRO A 106 -5.02 14.16 0.64
C PRO A 106 -5.39 13.78 -0.80
N VAL A 107 -6.48 13.06 -1.03
CA VAL A 107 -6.97 12.72 -2.39
C VAL A 107 -7.71 13.91 -3.02
N CYS A 108 -8.53 14.61 -2.25
CA CYS A 108 -9.31 15.75 -2.76
C CYS A 108 -8.48 17.03 -2.89
N ASN A 109 -7.51 17.23 -1.99
CA ASN A 109 -6.75 18.48 -1.89
C ASN A 109 -5.37 18.41 -2.55
N SER A 110 -5.00 17.30 -3.19
CA SER A 110 -3.75 17.21 -3.92
C SER A 110 -3.76 18.24 -5.06
N SER A 111 -2.98 19.31 -4.93
CA SER A 111 -2.71 20.22 -6.05
C SER A 111 -1.99 19.41 -7.13
N TRP A 112 -2.65 19.27 -8.27
CA TRP A 112 -2.21 18.51 -9.45
C TRP A 112 -1.40 19.39 -10.38
#